data_AF-A0A424MC71-F1
#
_entry.id   AF-A0A424MC71-F1
#
_cell.length_a   1.000
_cell.length_b   1.000
_cell.length_c   1.000
_cell.angle_alpha   90.00
_cell.angle_beta   90.00
_cell.angle_gamma   90.00
#
_symmetry.space_group_name_H-M   'P 1'
#
loop_
_entity.id
_entity.type
_entity.pdbx_description
1 polymer ?
#
loop_
_entity_poly.entity_id
_entity_poly.type
_entity_poly.pdbx_seq_one_letter_code
_entity_poly.pdbx_strand_id
1 'polypeptide(L)'
;MGLVSGWRRVMDVRYNPLKYIPDPSLQTYFMLVLFTIWSVFFGFLAANYLGFFNYNTVASIVIHVSILLPLAFTNAIFVDAERDGEKWLKEWKEEQSRYKLVVNRLKSKNLVIWNPNKEA
;
A
#
# COMPACT_ATOMS: atom_id res chain seq x y z
N MET A 1 28.99 11.80 -9.46
CA MET A 1 28.09 12.35 -8.40
C MET A 1 26.60 12.37 -8.79
N GLY A 2 26.21 12.37 -10.07
CA GLY A 2 24.79 12.49 -10.50
C GLY A 2 23.89 11.28 -10.23
N LEU A 3 24.40 10.04 -10.39
CA LEU A 3 23.59 8.83 -10.19
C LEU A 3 23.11 8.66 -8.74
N VAL A 4 24.02 8.80 -7.78
CA VAL A 4 23.68 8.66 -6.35
C VAL A 4 22.76 9.79 -5.87
N SER A 5 22.96 11.01 -6.35
CA SER A 5 22.11 12.15 -6.00
C SER A 5 20.72 12.05 -6.64
N GLY A 6 20.62 11.64 -7.90
CA GLY A 6 19.35 11.34 -8.57
C GLY A 6 18.59 10.21 -7.88
N TRP A 7 19.28 9.10 -7.58
CA TRP A 7 18.70 7.98 -6.84
C TRP A 7 18.19 8.40 -5.46
N ARG A 8 18.98 9.17 -4.70
CA ARG A 8 18.53 9.70 -3.41
C ARG A 8 17.35 10.65 -3.56
N ARG A 9 17.22 11.38 -4.67
CA ARG A 9 16.05 12.25 -4.87
C ARG A 9 14.75 11.47 -5.08
N VAL A 10 14.83 10.29 -5.71
CA VAL A 10 13.68 9.40 -5.94
C VAL A 10 13.39 8.53 -4.71
N MET A 11 14.43 8.00 -4.07
CA MET A 11 14.31 6.97 -3.02
C MET A 11 14.42 7.49 -1.59
N ASP A 12 14.94 8.71 -1.36
CA ASP A 12 14.98 9.28 -0.02
C ASP A 12 13.58 9.78 0.36
N VAL A 13 13.06 9.17 1.43
CA VAL A 13 11.74 9.48 1.99
C VAL A 13 11.60 10.96 2.32
N ARG A 14 12.68 11.71 2.57
CA ARG A 14 12.60 13.16 2.83
C ARG A 14 12.08 13.97 1.64
N TYR A 15 12.24 13.47 0.42
CA TYR A 15 11.90 14.16 -0.82
C TYR A 15 10.79 13.47 -1.63
N ASN A 16 10.51 12.20 -1.35
CA ASN A 16 9.46 11.42 -2.02
C ASN A 16 8.05 11.90 -1.60
N PRO A 17 7.08 12.04 -2.53
CA PRO A 17 5.66 12.25 -2.20
C PRO A 17 5.11 11.28 -1.14
N LEU A 18 5.66 10.06 -1.03
CA LEU A 18 5.26 9.10 0.00
C LEU A 18 5.63 9.52 1.44
N LYS A 19 6.36 10.64 1.64
CA LYS A 19 6.71 11.18 2.97
C LYS A 19 5.51 11.58 3.84
N TYR A 20 4.38 11.86 3.21
CA TYR A 20 3.15 12.27 3.88
C TYR A 20 2.45 11.10 4.58
N ILE A 21 2.94 9.88 4.35
CA ILE A 21 2.49 8.67 5.05
C ILE A 21 3.32 8.53 6.34
N PRO A 22 2.69 8.49 7.52
CA PRO A 22 3.39 8.57 8.82
C PRO A 22 4.04 7.26 9.26
N ASP A 23 3.65 6.13 8.65
CA ASP A 23 4.12 4.80 9.04
C ASP A 23 5.08 4.23 7.96
N PRO A 24 6.35 3.96 8.31
CA PRO A 24 7.34 3.38 7.39
C PRO A 24 6.94 2.02 6.82
N SER A 25 6.18 1.22 7.58
CA SER A 25 5.73 -0.10 7.13
C SER A 25 4.71 0.01 6.00
N LEU A 26 3.79 0.95 6.13
CA LEU A 26 2.75 1.27 5.15
C LEU A 26 3.35 1.91 3.89
N GLN A 27 4.35 2.79 4.06
CA GLN A 27 5.11 3.33 2.94
C GLN A 27 5.78 2.23 2.11
N THR A 28 6.41 1.25 2.78
CA THR A 28 7.02 0.10 2.12
C THR A 28 5.99 -0.75 1.39
N TYR A 29 4.79 -0.93 1.97
CA TYR A 29 3.69 -1.65 1.33
C TYR A 29 3.24 -1.00 0.02
N PHE A 30 3.03 0.32 0.00
CA PHE A 30 2.67 1.03 -1.23
C PHE A 30 3.78 0.96 -2.29
N MET A 31 5.05 1.08 -1.87
CA MET A 31 6.18 0.89 -2.78
C MET A 31 6.24 -0.54 -3.36
N LEU A 32 5.94 -1.55 -2.55
CA LEU A 32 5.90 -2.94 -2.99
C LEU A 32 4.78 -3.17 -4.01
N VAL A 33 3.57 -2.68 -3.75
CA VAL A 33 2.43 -2.79 -4.68
C VAL A 33 2.75 -2.08 -5.99
N LEU A 34 3.30 -0.87 -5.93
CA LEU A 34 3.74 -0.12 -7.10
C LEU A 34 4.77 -0.91 -7.90
N PHE A 35 5.77 -1.48 -7.23
CA PHE A 35 6.79 -2.33 -7.83
C PHE A 35 6.18 -3.58 -8.48
N THR A 36 5.19 -4.23 -7.86
CA THR A 36 4.51 -5.41 -8.44
C THR A 36 3.77 -5.06 -9.72
N ILE A 37 3.01 -3.95 -9.75
CA ILE A 37 2.26 -3.54 -10.95
C ILE A 37 3.23 -3.22 -12.10
N TRP A 38 4.31 -2.49 -11.84
CA TRP A 38 5.35 -2.22 -12.83
C TRP A 38 6.05 -3.51 -13.29
N SER A 39 6.31 -4.45 -12.38
CA SER A 39 6.91 -5.75 -12.70
C SER A 39 6.00 -6.58 -13.61
N VAL A 40 4.68 -6.56 -13.41
CA VAL A 40 3.72 -7.23 -14.29
C VAL A 40 3.74 -6.60 -15.69
N PHE A 41 3.72 -5.27 -15.79
CA PHE A 41 3.82 -4.56 -17.07
C PHE A 41 5.13 -4.91 -17.82
N PHE A 42 6.28 -4.84 -17.14
CA PHE A 42 7.56 -5.24 -17.75
C PHE A 42 7.62 -6.73 -18.05
N GLY A 43 6.93 -7.57 -17.28
CA GLY A 43 6.79 -9.00 -17.56
C GLY A 43 6.05 -9.26 -18.87
N PHE A 44 4.96 -8.52 -19.15
CA PHE A 44 4.29 -8.58 -20.45
C PHE A 44 5.19 -8.11 -21.60
N LEU A 45 5.94 -7.03 -21.38
CA LEU A 45 6.89 -6.52 -22.38
C LEU A 45 8.01 -7.53 -22.66
N ALA A 46 8.54 -8.19 -21.62
CA ALA A 46 9.55 -9.24 -21.74
C ALA A 46 9.00 -10.49 -22.44
N ALA A 47 7.79 -10.93 -22.09
CA ALA A 47 7.14 -12.07 -22.76
C ALA A 47 6.93 -11.79 -24.26
N ASN A 48 6.57 -10.56 -24.61
CA ASN A 48 6.49 -10.13 -26.00
C ASN A 48 7.85 -10.14 -26.70
N TYR A 49 8.89 -9.58 -26.06
CA TYR A 49 10.25 -9.55 -26.61
C TYR A 49 10.83 -10.95 -26.81
N LEU A 50 10.53 -11.88 -25.91
CA LEU A 50 10.96 -13.29 -25.99
C LEU A 50 10.12 -14.14 -26.96
N GLY A 51 9.11 -13.55 -27.62
CA GLY A 51 8.31 -14.24 -28.63
C GLY A 51 7.33 -15.28 -28.07
N PHE A 52 6.92 -15.16 -26.81
CA PHE A 52 5.96 -16.08 -26.20
C PHE A 52 4.55 -16.01 -26.83
N PHE A 53 4.23 -14.94 -27.56
CA PHE A 53 2.93 -14.73 -28.23
C PHE A 53 3.12 -14.20 -29.65
N ASN A 54 2.15 -14.46 -30.54
CA ASN A 54 2.17 -13.97 -31.92
C ASN A 54 1.88 -12.47 -31.95
N TYR A 55 2.93 -11.66 -32.08
CA TYR A 55 2.85 -10.20 -32.06
C TYR A 55 2.16 -9.65 -33.30
N ASN A 56 1.08 -8.89 -33.12
CA ASN A 56 0.37 -8.20 -34.20
C ASN A 56 0.16 -6.71 -33.86
N THR A 57 -0.33 -5.92 -34.82
CA THR A 57 -0.57 -4.48 -34.65
C THR A 57 -1.52 -4.17 -33.48
N VAL A 58 -2.51 -5.04 -33.23
CA VAL A 58 -3.47 -4.86 -32.13
C VAL A 58 -2.78 -5.08 -30.76
N ALA A 59 -1.97 -6.13 -30.63
CA ALA A 59 -1.20 -6.41 -29.42
C ALA A 59 -0.20 -5.29 -29.10
N SER A 60 0.43 -4.71 -30.13
CA SER A 60 1.27 -3.51 -30.00
C SER A 60 0.49 -2.35 -29.37
N ILE A 61 -0.68 -2.01 -29.91
CA ILE A 61 -1.51 -0.92 -29.39
C ILE A 61 -1.89 -1.18 -27.93
N VAL A 62 -2.28 -2.41 -27.60
CA VAL A 62 -2.64 -2.78 -26.22
C VAL A 62 -1.47 -2.60 -25.25
N ILE A 63 -0.26 -3.03 -25.61
CA ILE A 63 0.94 -2.88 -24.77
C ILE A 63 1.31 -1.40 -24.58
N HIS A 64 1.16 -0.58 -25.62
CA HIS A 64 1.47 0.85 -25.53
C HIS A 64 0.42 1.60 -24.71
N VAL A 65 -0.86 1.23 -24.79
CA VAL A 65 -1.92 1.84 -23.97
C VAL A 65 -1.85 1.35 -22.52
N SER A 66 -1.42 0.11 -22.29
CA SER A 66 -1.33 -0.46 -20.95
C SER A 66 -0.29 0.21 -20.06
N ILE A 67 0.66 1.00 -20.60
CA ILE A 67 1.58 1.83 -19.80
C ILE A 67 0.85 2.95 -19.03
N LEU A 68 -0.33 3.37 -19.51
CA LEU A 68 -1.11 4.41 -18.85
C LEU A 68 -1.68 3.94 -17.51
N LEU A 69 -1.96 2.64 -17.37
CA LEU A 69 -2.46 2.04 -16.13
C LEU A 69 -1.48 2.21 -14.94
N PRO A 70 -0.23 1.70 -15.01
CA PRO A 70 0.74 1.88 -13.94
C PRO A 70 1.09 3.36 -13.73
N LEU A 71 1.14 4.18 -14.78
CA LEU A 71 1.39 5.62 -14.65
C LEU A 71 0.27 6.32 -13.88
N ALA A 72 -0.99 6.10 -14.27
CA ALA A 72 -2.14 6.67 -13.59
C ALA A 72 -2.22 6.19 -12.13
N PHE A 73 -1.93 4.91 -11.88
CA PHE A 73 -1.90 4.35 -10.53
C PHE A 73 -0.80 4.98 -9.66
N THR A 74 0.41 5.13 -10.22
CA THR A 74 1.53 5.82 -9.54
C THR A 74 1.13 7.23 -9.13
N ASN A 75 0.57 7.98 -10.08
CA ASN A 75 0.16 9.36 -9.85
C ASN A 75 -0.99 9.46 -8.84
N ALA A 76 -1.99 8.57 -8.94
CA ALA A 76 -3.11 8.54 -8.00
C ALA A 76 -2.64 8.29 -6.57
N ILE A 77 -1.74 7.32 -6.34
CA ILE A 77 -1.17 7.07 -5.00
C ILE A 77 -0.41 8.28 -4.48
N PHE A 78 0.38 8.95 -5.32
CA PHE A 78 1.15 10.13 -4.90
C PHE A 78 0.25 11.31 -4.54
N VAL A 79 -0.77 11.58 -5.37
CA VAL A 79 -1.76 12.64 -5.10
C VAL A 79 -2.59 12.31 -3.86
N ASP A 80 -2.96 11.05 -3.66
CA ASP A 80 -3.70 10.62 -2.47
C ASP A 80 -2.87 10.77 -1.19
N ALA A 81 -1.59 10.36 -1.24
CA ALA A 81 -0.64 10.58 -0.16
C ALA A 81 -0.46 12.07 0.15
N GLU A 82 -0.40 12.94 -0.87
CA GLU A 82 -0.29 14.39 -0.70
C GLU A 82 -1.56 15.06 -0.15
N ARG A 83 -2.75 14.59 -0.55
CA ARG A 83 -4.03 15.24 -0.26
C ARG A 83 -4.63 14.83 1.08
N ASP A 84 -4.73 13.52 1.33
CA ASP A 84 -5.46 12.98 2.48
C ASP A 84 -4.54 12.38 3.56
N GLY A 85 -3.24 12.26 3.26
CA GLY A 85 -2.16 11.97 4.22
C GLY A 85 -2.53 10.90 5.25
N GLU A 86 -2.53 11.29 6.53
CA GLU A 86 -2.77 10.41 7.67
C GLU A 86 -4.24 10.27 8.09
N LYS A 87 -5.17 10.98 7.44
CA LYS A 87 -6.53 11.14 7.98
C LYS A 87 -7.24 9.78 8.11
N TRP A 88 -7.19 8.97 7.05
CA TRP A 88 -7.76 7.63 7.06
C TRP A 88 -7.07 6.72 8.11
N LEU A 89 -5.77 6.89 8.32
CA LEU A 89 -5.02 6.10 9.31
C LEU A 89 -5.37 6.50 10.74
N LYS A 90 -5.61 7.80 10.99
CA LYS A 90 -6.09 8.32 12.28
C LYS A 90 -7.49 7.80 12.58
N GLU A 91 -8.40 7.92 11.61
CA GLU A 91 -9.77 7.38 11.70
C GLU A 91 -9.74 5.87 11.97
N TRP A 92 -8.94 5.11 11.23
CA TRP A 92 -8.80 3.66 11.43
C TRP A 92 -8.24 3.30 12.81
N LYS A 93 -7.19 4.01 13.30
CA LYS A 93 -6.64 3.79 14.65
C LYS A 93 -7.67 4.12 15.74
N GLU A 94 -8.49 5.15 15.53
CA GLU A 94 -9.55 5.54 16.44
C GLU A 94 -10.69 4.48 16.46
N GLU A 95 -11.09 3.97 15.30
CA GLU A 95 -12.05 2.86 15.19
C GLU A 95 -11.55 1.58 15.86
N GLN A 96 -10.29 1.19 15.63
CA GLN A 96 -9.68 0.03 16.29
C GLN A 96 -9.65 0.19 17.81
N SER A 97 -9.32 1.39 18.29
CA SER A 97 -9.35 1.73 19.72
C SER A 97 -10.75 1.59 20.31
N ARG A 98 -11.76 2.15 19.63
CA ARG A 98 -13.17 2.04 20.04
C ARG A 98 -13.66 0.59 20.04
N TYR A 99 -13.34 -0.17 18.99
CA TYR A 99 -13.69 -1.58 18.91
C TYR A 99 -13.07 -2.38 20.06
N LYS A 100 -11.78 -2.17 20.34
CA LYS A 100 -11.07 -2.83 21.44
C LYS A 100 -11.68 -2.49 22.80
N LEU A 101 -12.09 -1.23 23.02
CA LEU A 101 -12.80 -0.82 24.24
C LEU A 101 -14.14 -1.54 24.39
N VAL A 102 -14.93 -1.65 23.32
CA VAL A 102 -16.21 -2.35 23.33
C VAL A 102 -16.03 -3.84 23.62
N VAL A 103 -15.09 -4.51 22.93
CA VAL A 103 -14.79 -5.93 23.15
C VAL A 103 -14.32 -6.19 24.58
N ASN A 104 -13.44 -5.34 25.12
CA ASN A 104 -12.98 -5.47 26.51
C ASN A 104 -14.11 -5.30 27.53
N ARG A 105 -15.04 -4.36 27.29
CA ARG A 105 -16.21 -4.15 28.15
C ARG A 105 -17.21 -5.31 28.08
N LEU A 106 -17.39 -5.92 26.91
CA LEU A 106 -18.20 -7.13 26.77
C LEU A 106 -17.54 -8.33 27.49
N LYS A 107 -16.21 -8.47 27.35
CA LYS A 107 -15.45 -9.50 28.07
C LYS A 107 -15.56 -9.34 29.59
N SER A 108 -15.47 -8.10 30.10
CA SER A 108 -15.56 -7.82 31.54
C SER A 108 -16.95 -8.10 32.12
N LYS A 109 -18.03 -7.90 31.35
CA LYS A 109 -19.40 -8.24 31.78
C LYS A 109 -19.59 -9.74 32.02
N ASN A 110 -18.85 -10.58 31.31
CA ASN A 110 -18.91 -12.04 31.44
C ASN A 110 -17.89 -12.60 32.44
N LEU A 111 -17.15 -11.75 33.17
CA LEU A 111 -16.28 -12.20 34.24
C LEU A 111 -17.11 -12.45 35.50
N VAL A 112 -17.34 -13.72 35.81
CA VAL A 112 -17.85 -14.13 37.12
C VAL A 112 -16.70 -14.02 38.13
N ILE A 113 -16.86 -13.18 39.15
CA ILE A 113 -15.93 -13.13 40.29
C ILE A 113 -16.01 -14.49 40.98
N TRP A 114 -14.91 -15.25 40.95
CA TRP A 114 -14.82 -16.53 41.65
C TRP A 114 -14.99 -16.31 43.15
N ASN A 115 -15.96 -17.01 43.76
CA ASN A 115 -16.24 -16.91 45.19
C ASN A 115 -15.80 -18.22 45.89
N PRO A 116 -14.67 -18.21 46.62
CA PRO A 116 -14.18 -19.39 47.35
C PRO A 116 -15.16 -19.92 48.41
N ASN A 117 -16.06 -19.07 48.91
CA ASN A 117 -16.97 -19.41 50.01
C ASN A 117 -18.26 -20.08 49.51
N LYS A 118 -18.39 -20.36 48.20
CA LYS A 118 -19.60 -20.93 47.59
C LYS A 118 -19.54 -22.46 47.46
N GLU A 119 -18.38 -23.07 47.71
CA GLU A 119 -18.14 -24.52 47.63
C GLU A 119 -17.83 -25.16 49.00
N ALA A 120 -18.10 -24.46 50.11
CA ALA A 120 -17.91 -24.94 51.48
C ALA A 120 -19.25 -25.12 52.20
#